data_AF-A0A840ESW2-F1
#
_entry.id   AF-A0A840ESW2-F1
#
_cell.length_a   1.000
_cell.length_b   1.000
_cell.length_c   1.000
_cell.angle_alpha   90.00
_cell.angle_beta   90.00
_cell.angle_gamma   90.00
#
_symmetry.space_group_name_H-M   'P 1'
#
loop_
_entity.id
_entity.type
_entity.pdbx_description
1 polymer ?
#
loop_
_entity_poly.entity_id
_entity_poly.type
_entity_poly.pdbx_seq_one_letter_code
_entity_poly.pdbx_strand_id
1 'polypeptide(L)'
;MVDTDYDEDCAGVCVCGQTGLGWLYTITNRETERTLYPIGSDCIAHFEVDVMVEAARDLAELERVRMWVADGAHLDLKAHLSRRRLRVMLERGLISREGYEVLRALYNRRRPLTVDEHVSAERLLREIVAPALGGDSEAEIVDDPAYVNGHRDAYVRGVMTAPSGSTSAYVIGHYDGVRLADDAVA
;
A
#
# COMPACT_ATOMS: atom_id res chain seq x y z
N MET A 1 24.57 7.62 1.61
CA MET A 1 23.16 7.72 2.07
C MET A 1 22.32 7.97 0.84
N VAL A 2 21.11 7.42 0.79
CA VAL A 2 20.16 7.65 -0.32
C VAL A 2 18.90 8.25 0.26
N ASP A 3 18.39 9.26 -0.41
CA ASP A 3 17.07 9.83 -0.17
C ASP A 3 16.23 9.79 -1.46
N THR A 4 14.91 9.85 -1.33
CA THR A 4 13.97 9.80 -2.46
C THR A 4 12.98 10.95 -2.40
N ASP A 5 12.60 11.42 -3.58
CA ASP A 5 11.54 12.39 -3.81
C ASP A 5 10.71 11.96 -5.03
N TYR A 6 9.50 12.48 -5.16
CA TYR A 6 8.61 12.20 -6.28
C TYR A 6 8.17 13.49 -6.97
N ASP A 7 8.44 13.56 -8.27
CA ASP A 7 8.03 14.64 -9.16
C ASP A 7 6.85 14.19 -10.02
N GLU A 8 5.65 14.68 -9.66
CA GLU A 8 4.40 14.35 -10.33
C GLU A 8 4.38 14.82 -11.79
N ASP A 9 4.96 15.99 -12.08
CA ASP A 9 5.04 16.57 -13.42
C ASP A 9 6.12 15.92 -14.30
N CYS A 10 6.96 15.07 -13.70
CA CYS A 10 8.13 14.47 -14.34
C CYS A 10 9.07 15.51 -15.00
N ALA A 11 9.15 16.71 -14.44
CA ALA A 11 9.93 17.83 -14.95
C ALA A 11 11.44 17.69 -14.64
N GLY A 12 11.81 16.80 -13.73
CA GLY A 12 13.18 16.54 -13.30
C GLY A 12 14.10 16.10 -14.46
N VAL A 13 15.34 16.59 -14.40
CA VAL A 13 16.41 16.23 -15.34
C VAL A 13 17.58 15.65 -14.55
N CYS A 14 17.89 14.39 -14.81
CA CYS A 14 18.98 13.68 -14.13
C CYS A 14 20.31 14.39 -14.37
N VAL A 15 21.28 14.22 -13.46
CA VAL A 15 22.68 14.65 -13.72
C VAL A 15 23.26 14.05 -15.01
N CYS A 16 22.75 12.90 -15.45
CA CYS A 16 23.13 12.25 -16.71
C CYS A 16 22.45 12.87 -17.96
N GLY A 17 21.51 13.81 -17.78
CA GLY A 17 20.74 14.47 -18.84
C GLY A 17 19.40 13.81 -19.18
N GLN A 18 19.07 12.66 -18.55
CA GLN A 18 17.77 11.99 -18.73
C GLN A 18 16.62 12.84 -18.19
N THR A 19 15.59 13.06 -19.00
CA THR A 19 14.37 13.82 -18.65
C THR A 19 13.20 12.89 -18.35
N GLY A 20 12.07 13.43 -17.87
CA GLY A 20 10.86 12.64 -17.63
C GLY A 20 10.96 11.79 -16.37
N LEU A 21 11.63 12.31 -15.35
CA LEU A 21 11.90 11.58 -14.11
C LEU A 21 10.73 11.73 -13.13
N GLY A 22 10.04 10.64 -12.83
CA GLY A 22 9.07 10.62 -11.72
C GLY A 22 9.75 10.45 -10.35
N TRP A 23 10.68 9.50 -10.22
CA TRP A 23 11.44 9.29 -8.99
C TRP A 23 12.79 10.00 -9.06
N LEU A 24 13.05 10.86 -8.08
CA LEU A 24 14.29 11.61 -7.95
C LEU A 24 15.06 11.12 -6.72
N TYR A 25 16.31 10.69 -6.91
CA TYR A 25 17.16 10.23 -5.83
C TYR A 25 18.27 11.23 -5.52
N THR A 26 18.54 11.42 -4.22
CA THR A 26 19.73 12.12 -3.74
C THR A 26 20.72 11.09 -3.23
N ILE A 27 21.93 11.08 -3.78
CA ILE A 27 23.02 10.24 -3.27
C ILE A 27 24.02 11.12 -2.54
N THR A 28 24.21 10.89 -1.24
CA THR A 28 25.18 11.61 -0.41
C THR A 28 26.34 10.69 -0.05
N ASN A 29 27.55 11.08 -0.42
CA ASN A 29 28.78 10.45 0.05
C ASN A 29 28.99 10.82 1.53
N ARG A 30 29.05 9.82 2.42
CA ARG A 30 29.14 10.04 3.87
C ARG A 30 30.53 10.48 4.36
N GLU A 31 31.57 10.26 3.56
CA GLU A 31 32.95 10.64 3.92
C GLU A 31 33.28 12.06 3.48
N THR A 32 32.76 12.48 2.33
CA THR A 32 33.06 13.79 1.72
C THR A 32 31.90 14.78 1.79
N GLU A 33 30.74 14.33 2.24
CA GLU A 33 29.46 15.09 2.30
C GLU A 33 28.95 15.59 0.95
N ARG A 34 29.59 15.19 -0.16
CA ARG A 34 29.17 15.58 -1.51
C ARG A 34 27.88 14.86 -1.89
N THR A 35 27.00 15.61 -2.56
CA THR A 35 25.69 15.13 -3.01
C THR A 35 25.62 15.07 -4.54
N LEU A 36 24.89 14.09 -5.04
CA LEU A 36 24.45 14.02 -6.43
C LEU A 36 22.92 14.04 -6.44
N TYR A 37 22.35 15.02 -7.14
CA TYR A 37 20.91 15.21 -7.28
C TYR A 37 20.58 16.03 -8.55
N PRO A 38 19.45 15.74 -9.24
CA PRO A 38 18.63 14.55 -9.07
C PRO A 38 19.23 13.36 -9.84
N ILE A 39 19.10 12.16 -9.28
CA ILE A 39 19.43 10.90 -9.98
C ILE A 39 18.12 10.19 -10.32
N GLY A 40 17.93 9.85 -11.59
CA GLY A 40 16.77 9.07 -12.05
C GLY A 40 16.86 7.58 -11.68
N SER A 41 15.73 6.87 -11.74
CA SER A 41 15.63 5.43 -11.44
C SER A 41 16.53 4.53 -12.30
N ASP A 42 16.73 4.89 -13.56
CA ASP A 42 17.64 4.14 -14.42
C ASP A 42 19.11 4.49 -14.09
N CYS A 43 19.40 5.79 -13.92
CA CYS A 43 20.76 6.25 -13.59
C CYS A 43 21.24 5.74 -12.20
N ILE A 44 20.37 5.55 -11.20
CA ILE A 44 20.79 4.95 -9.91
C ILE A 44 21.16 3.48 -10.04
N ALA A 45 20.53 2.74 -10.96
CA ALA A 45 20.85 1.32 -11.20
C ALA A 45 22.25 1.12 -11.79
N HIS A 46 22.83 2.16 -12.41
CA HIS A 46 24.16 2.13 -13.03
C HIS A 46 25.32 2.32 -12.05
N PHE A 47 25.08 2.65 -10.78
CA PHE A 47 26.16 2.82 -9.81
C PHE A 47 26.77 1.49 -9.33
N GLU A 48 26.21 0.34 -9.70
CA GLU A 48 26.70 -1.01 -9.37
C GLU A 48 26.96 -1.25 -7.87
N VAL A 49 26.35 -0.45 -7.00
CA VAL A 49 26.35 -0.64 -5.55
C VAL A 49 24.99 -1.21 -5.16
N ASP A 50 24.89 -2.54 -5.11
CA ASP A 50 23.62 -3.25 -4.92
C ASP A 50 22.81 -2.75 -3.72
N VAL A 51 23.47 -2.55 -2.58
CA VAL A 51 22.83 -2.04 -1.35
C VAL A 51 22.19 -0.66 -1.57
N MET A 52 22.81 0.18 -2.40
CA MET A 52 22.29 1.51 -2.72
C MET A 52 21.07 1.44 -3.62
N VAL A 53 21.13 0.60 -4.65
CA VAL A 53 20.02 0.36 -5.59
C VAL A 53 18.82 -0.25 -4.85
N GLU A 54 19.07 -1.19 -3.93
CA GLU A 54 18.04 -1.79 -3.10
C GLU A 54 17.40 -0.76 -2.16
N ALA A 55 18.20 0.05 -1.46
CA ALA A 55 17.71 1.11 -0.58
C ALA A 55 16.84 2.14 -1.33
N ALA A 56 17.26 2.55 -2.52
CA ALA A 56 16.50 3.47 -3.37
C ALA A 56 15.13 2.89 -3.77
N ARG A 57 15.11 1.62 -4.18
CA ARG A 57 13.87 0.91 -4.51
C ARG A 57 12.96 0.73 -3.30
N ASP A 58 13.52 0.38 -2.13
CA ASP A 58 12.75 0.21 -0.89
C ASP A 58 12.13 1.53 -0.42
N LEU A 59 12.86 2.64 -0.53
CA LEU A 59 12.36 3.98 -0.27
C LEU A 59 11.18 4.34 -1.19
N ALA A 60 11.35 4.19 -2.51
CA ALA A 60 10.31 4.49 -3.48
C ALA A 60 9.07 3.59 -3.31
N GLU A 61 9.26 2.31 -2.94
CA GLU A 61 8.14 1.41 -2.65
C GLU A 61 7.33 1.86 -1.43
N LEU A 62 7.97 2.37 -0.38
CA LEU A 62 7.28 2.91 0.77
C LEU A 62 6.59 4.24 0.47
N GLU A 63 7.27 5.16 -0.21
CA GLU A 63 6.71 6.47 -0.48
C GLU A 63 5.45 6.38 -1.35
N ARG A 64 5.39 5.40 -2.28
CA ARG A 64 4.14 5.09 -3.00
C ARG A 64 2.97 4.76 -2.10
N VAL A 65 3.19 3.89 -1.11
CA VAL A 65 2.13 3.51 -0.16
C VAL A 65 1.77 4.71 0.72
N ARG A 66 2.78 5.49 1.10
CA ARG A 66 2.61 6.69 1.91
C ARG A 66 1.73 7.73 1.22
N MET A 67 2.02 8.05 -0.04
CA MET A 67 1.20 8.97 -0.85
C MET A 67 -0.25 8.48 -0.95
N TRP A 68 -0.44 7.19 -1.24
CA TRP A 68 -1.77 6.58 -1.30
C TRP A 68 -2.56 6.75 0.00
N VAL A 69 -1.89 6.49 1.13
CA VAL A 69 -2.48 6.61 2.47
C VAL A 69 -2.72 8.08 2.84
N ALA A 70 -1.85 9.00 2.43
CA ALA A 70 -1.99 10.43 2.66
C ALA A 70 -3.19 11.04 1.91
N ASP A 71 -3.55 10.48 0.77
CA ASP A 71 -4.77 10.83 0.02
C ASP A 71 -6.06 10.29 0.67
N GLY A 72 -5.96 9.67 1.85
CA GLY A 72 -7.09 9.08 2.58
C GLY A 72 -7.58 7.77 1.97
N ALA A 73 -6.83 7.18 1.04
CA ALA A 73 -7.25 5.96 0.37
C ALA A 73 -7.03 4.72 1.25
N HIS A 74 -7.99 3.79 1.18
CA HIS A 74 -7.93 2.54 1.92
C HIS A 74 -6.75 1.66 1.49
N LEU A 75 -6.05 1.09 2.47
CA LEU A 75 -4.92 0.19 2.24
C LEU A 75 -5.40 -1.27 2.29
N ASP A 76 -5.26 -1.99 1.18
CA ASP A 76 -5.66 -3.38 1.06
C ASP A 76 -4.42 -4.29 1.05
N LEU A 77 -4.51 -5.41 1.76
CA LEU A 77 -3.40 -6.34 1.92
C LEU A 77 -2.95 -6.97 0.59
N LYS A 78 -3.87 -7.30 -0.32
CA LYS A 78 -3.57 -8.05 -1.56
C LYS A 78 -3.29 -7.15 -2.75
N ALA A 79 -3.93 -6.00 -2.83
CA ALA A 79 -3.82 -5.04 -3.92
C ALA A 79 -2.68 -4.05 -3.69
N HIS A 80 -2.49 -3.57 -2.46
CA HIS A 80 -1.58 -2.48 -2.17
C HIS A 80 -0.30 -2.91 -1.45
N LEU A 81 -0.26 -4.09 -0.84
CA LEU A 81 0.97 -4.59 -0.22
C LEU A 81 1.67 -5.64 -1.06
N SER A 82 2.95 -5.83 -0.73
CA SER A 82 3.81 -6.86 -1.32
C SER A 82 4.72 -7.42 -0.24
N ARG A 83 5.32 -8.58 -0.48
CA ARG A 83 6.34 -9.15 0.44
C ARG A 83 7.48 -8.17 0.71
N ARG A 84 7.87 -7.42 -0.32
CA ARG A 84 8.91 -6.40 -0.23
C ARG A 84 8.45 -5.27 0.68
N ARG A 85 7.27 -4.68 0.43
CA ARG A 85 6.72 -3.60 1.27
C ARG A 85 6.60 -4.02 2.73
N LEU A 86 6.04 -5.19 3.01
CA LEU A 86 5.94 -5.74 4.38
C LEU A 86 7.30 -5.88 5.06
N ARG A 87 8.31 -6.37 4.34
CA ARG A 87 9.67 -6.51 4.88
C ARG A 87 10.28 -5.13 5.20
N VAL A 88 10.18 -4.18 4.27
CA VAL A 88 10.74 -2.83 4.46
C VAL A 88 10.04 -2.11 5.62
N MET A 89 8.72 -2.28 5.78
CA MET A 89 7.96 -1.75 6.92
C MET A 89 8.50 -2.29 8.25
N LEU A 90 8.80 -3.60 8.34
CA LEU A 90 9.40 -4.19 9.52
C LEU A 90 10.81 -3.63 9.79
N GLU A 91 11.66 -3.59 8.76
CA GLU A 91 13.05 -3.13 8.88
C GLU A 91 13.14 -1.66 9.33
N ARG A 92 12.14 -0.85 8.99
CA ARG A 92 12.05 0.56 9.39
C ARG A 92 11.24 0.79 10.66
N GLY A 93 10.73 -0.26 11.30
CA GLY A 93 9.97 -0.17 12.54
C GLY A 93 8.56 0.41 12.38
N LEU A 94 8.01 0.43 11.16
CA LEU A 94 6.63 0.88 10.89
C LEU A 94 5.60 -0.15 11.36
N ILE A 95 6.01 -1.41 11.48
CA ILE A 95 5.20 -2.50 12.03
C ILE A 95 6.02 -3.34 13.00
N SER A 96 5.35 -3.91 14.00
CA SER A 96 5.97 -4.88 14.89
C SER A 96 6.28 -6.19 14.17
N ARG A 97 7.22 -6.97 14.73
CA ARG A 97 7.52 -8.33 14.23
C ARG A 97 6.29 -9.22 14.23
N GLU A 98 5.44 -9.11 15.24
CA GLU A 98 4.19 -9.86 15.33
C GLU A 98 3.21 -9.47 14.22
N GLY A 99 2.99 -8.17 14.03
CA GLY A 99 2.13 -7.66 12.95
C GLY A 99 2.64 -8.06 11.56
N TYR A 100 3.95 -8.01 11.35
CA TYR A 100 4.59 -8.49 10.12
C TYR A 100 4.30 -9.97 9.86
N GLU A 101 4.47 -10.85 10.85
CA GLU A 101 4.25 -12.29 10.64
C GLU A 101 2.78 -12.60 10.32
N VAL A 102 1.84 -11.91 10.97
CA VAL A 102 0.40 -12.04 10.66
C VAL A 102 0.13 -11.59 9.22
N LEU A 103 0.49 -10.35 8.86
CA LEU A 103 0.23 -9.81 7.52
C LEU A 103 0.94 -10.63 6.44
N ARG A 104 2.16 -11.11 6.69
CA ARG A 104 2.89 -11.98 5.77
C ARG A 104 2.19 -13.33 5.57
N ALA A 105 1.70 -13.95 6.63
CA ALA A 105 0.99 -15.22 6.56
C ALA A 105 -0.31 -15.07 5.75
N LEU A 106 -1.08 -14.02 6.01
CA LEU A 106 -2.32 -13.70 5.29
C LEU A 106 -2.06 -13.32 3.82
N TYR A 107 -1.01 -12.53 3.56
CA TYR A 107 -0.60 -12.18 2.20
C TYR A 107 -0.21 -13.42 1.38
N ASN A 108 0.49 -14.38 1.98
CA ASN A 108 0.89 -15.61 1.29
C ASN A 108 -0.24 -16.64 1.12
N ARG A 109 -1.39 -16.40 1.77
CA ARG A 109 -2.56 -17.28 1.65
C ARG A 109 -3.05 -17.31 0.20
N ARG A 110 -3.14 -18.51 -0.37
CA ARG A 110 -3.64 -18.75 -1.74
C ARG A 110 -5.16 -18.93 -1.78
N ARG A 111 -5.75 -19.42 -0.69
CA ARG A 111 -7.21 -19.44 -0.51
C ARG A 111 -7.70 -18.03 -0.16
N PRO A 112 -8.98 -17.73 -0.45
CA PRO A 112 -9.63 -16.54 0.11
C PRO A 112 -9.46 -16.52 1.64
N LEU A 113 -9.29 -15.31 2.18
CA LEU A 113 -9.20 -15.11 3.63
C LEU A 113 -10.59 -15.30 4.24
N THR A 114 -10.64 -15.81 5.47
CA THR A 114 -11.90 -15.79 6.25
C THR A 114 -12.23 -14.37 6.70
N VAL A 115 -13.46 -14.14 7.16
CA VAL A 115 -13.88 -12.84 7.73
C VAL A 115 -12.94 -12.41 8.86
N ASP A 116 -12.67 -13.29 9.82
CA ASP A 116 -11.75 -12.98 10.93
C ASP A 116 -10.32 -12.66 10.47
N GLU A 117 -9.84 -13.37 9.43
CA GLU A 117 -8.52 -13.11 8.84
C GLU A 117 -8.49 -11.73 8.14
N HIS A 118 -9.57 -11.36 7.45
CA HIS A 118 -9.73 -10.03 6.85
C HIS A 118 -9.76 -8.93 7.91
N VAL A 119 -10.64 -9.04 8.92
CA VAL A 119 -10.75 -8.09 10.02
C VAL A 119 -9.41 -7.95 10.75
N SER A 120 -8.69 -9.05 10.96
CA SER A 120 -7.37 -9.02 11.58
C SER A 120 -6.35 -8.26 10.72
N ALA A 121 -6.31 -8.50 9.41
CA ALA A 121 -5.43 -7.78 8.50
C ALA A 121 -5.78 -6.28 8.46
N GLU A 122 -7.05 -5.96 8.25
CA GLU A 122 -7.56 -4.60 8.15
C GLU A 122 -7.23 -3.79 9.40
N ARG A 123 -7.46 -4.37 10.59
CA ARG A 123 -7.12 -3.73 11.85
C ARG A 123 -5.65 -3.37 11.93
N LEU A 124 -4.75 -4.29 11.57
CA LEU A 124 -3.31 -4.02 11.54
C LEU A 124 -2.95 -2.94 10.52
N LEU A 125 -3.60 -2.92 9.35
CA LEU A 125 -3.35 -1.92 8.32
C LEU A 125 -3.83 -0.53 8.78
N ARG A 126 -5.04 -0.41 9.31
CA ARG A 126 -5.63 0.86 9.75
C ARG A 126 -4.99 1.41 11.01
N GLU A 127 -4.76 0.58 12.02
CA GLU A 127 -4.36 1.09 13.34
C GLU A 127 -2.84 1.20 13.50
N ILE A 128 -2.07 0.51 12.66
CA ILE A 128 -0.60 0.50 12.77
C ILE A 128 0.05 1.03 11.50
N VAL A 129 -0.26 0.44 10.33
CA VAL A 129 0.46 0.76 9.10
C VAL A 129 0.14 2.16 8.58
N ALA A 130 -1.15 2.49 8.46
CA ALA A 130 -1.57 3.79 7.92
C ALA A 130 -1.06 4.97 8.77
N PRO A 131 -1.19 4.97 10.11
CA PRO A 131 -0.65 6.04 10.95
C PRO A 131 0.87 6.13 10.89
N ALA A 132 1.57 4.99 10.83
CA ALA A 132 3.03 4.97 10.69
C ALA A 132 3.51 5.56 9.34
N LEU A 133 2.63 5.60 8.34
CA LEU A 133 2.86 6.24 7.04
C LEU A 133 2.28 7.67 6.97
N GLY A 134 1.73 8.20 8.07
CA GLY A 134 1.16 9.56 8.11
C GLY A 134 -0.27 9.67 7.58
N GLY A 135 -0.98 8.55 7.44
CA GLY A 135 -2.42 8.53 7.21
C GLY A 135 -3.22 8.74 8.49
N ASP A 136 -4.49 9.12 8.31
CA ASP A 136 -5.44 9.25 9.40
C ASP A 136 -5.90 7.86 9.90
N SER A 137 -5.76 7.60 11.20
CA SER A 137 -6.24 6.36 11.84
C SER A 137 -7.76 6.27 11.87
N GLU A 138 -8.43 7.42 11.80
CA GLU A 138 -9.89 7.56 11.87
C GLU A 138 -10.52 7.67 10.48
N ALA A 139 -9.73 7.59 9.40
CA ALA A 139 -10.24 7.60 8.04
C ALA A 139 -11.31 6.51 7.88
N GLU A 140 -12.54 6.94 7.57
CA GLU A 140 -13.68 6.05 7.42
C GLU A 140 -13.41 5.08 6.26
N ILE A 141 -13.44 3.79 6.58
CA ILE A 141 -13.31 2.75 5.57
C ILE A 141 -14.62 2.69 4.82
N VAL A 142 -14.64 3.30 3.64
CA VAL A 142 -15.78 3.20 2.73
C VAL A 142 -15.80 1.80 2.16
N ASP A 143 -16.93 1.13 2.35
CA ASP A 143 -17.21 -0.20 1.82
C ASP A 143 -17.02 -0.18 0.28
N ASP A 144 -16.15 -1.04 -0.27
CA ASP A 144 -16.01 -1.21 -1.73
C ASP A 144 -16.90 -2.38 -2.16
N PRO A 145 -18.12 -2.12 -2.68
CA PRO A 145 -19.04 -3.17 -3.09
C PRO A 145 -18.52 -4.01 -4.27
N ALA A 146 -17.46 -3.57 -4.96
CA ALA A 146 -16.81 -4.34 -6.03
C ALA A 146 -15.79 -5.37 -5.50
N TYR A 147 -15.54 -5.39 -4.19
CA TYR A 147 -14.57 -6.27 -3.58
C TYR A 147 -15.34 -7.47 -3.00
N VAL A 148 -15.22 -8.65 -3.60
CA VAL A 148 -16.02 -9.84 -3.20
C VAL A 148 -15.05 -11.01 -3.02
N ASN A 149 -15.13 -11.71 -1.88
CA ASN A 149 -14.27 -12.86 -1.55
C ASN A 149 -12.75 -12.57 -1.61
N GLY A 150 -12.31 -11.39 -1.17
CA GLY A 150 -10.87 -11.06 -1.14
C GLY A 150 -10.25 -10.77 -2.51
N HIS A 151 -11.07 -10.44 -3.51
CA HIS A 151 -10.65 -9.97 -4.82
C HIS A 151 -11.47 -8.74 -5.23
N ARG A 152 -10.81 -7.73 -5.81
CA ARG A 152 -11.47 -6.65 -6.56
C ARG A 152 -12.00 -7.26 -7.84
N ASP A 153 -13.31 -7.45 -7.94
CA ASP A 153 -13.92 -8.03 -9.13
C ASP A 153 -13.81 -7.01 -10.26
N ALA A 154 -12.88 -7.24 -11.20
CA ALA A 154 -12.64 -6.35 -12.34
C ALA A 154 -13.80 -6.33 -13.36
N TYR A 155 -14.93 -6.98 -13.05
CA TYR A 155 -16.07 -7.22 -13.94
C TYR A 155 -17.31 -6.37 -13.62
N VAL A 156 -17.19 -5.22 -12.96
CA VAL A 156 -18.34 -4.31 -12.81
C VAL A 156 -18.56 -3.48 -14.09
N ARG A 157 -19.08 -4.15 -15.13
CA ARG A 157 -20.01 -3.55 -16.10
C ARG A 157 -21.31 -4.35 -16.05
N GLY A 158 -22.31 -3.78 -15.39
CA GLY A 158 -23.64 -4.37 -15.30
C GLY A 158 -23.76 -5.31 -14.12
N VAL A 159 -24.42 -4.82 -13.08
CA VAL A 159 -24.77 -5.53 -11.84
C VAL A 159 -25.38 -6.90 -12.19
N MET A 160 -24.69 -7.98 -11.82
CA MET A 160 -25.32 -9.29 -11.66
C MET A 160 -25.08 -9.74 -10.22
N THR A 161 -26.18 -9.85 -9.50
CA THR A 161 -26.32 -10.31 -8.12
C THR A 161 -25.42 -11.50 -7.80
N ALA A 162 -24.78 -11.46 -6.62
CA ALA A 162 -23.99 -12.55 -6.10
C ALA A 162 -24.79 -13.87 -6.07
N PRO A 163 -24.18 -15.02 -6.46
CA PRO A 163 -24.88 -16.29 -6.51
C PRO A 163 -25.38 -16.72 -5.13
N SER A 164 -26.57 -17.32 -5.07
CA SER A 164 -27.18 -17.83 -3.83
C SER A 164 -26.23 -18.80 -3.12
N GLY A 165 -25.83 -18.45 -1.90
CA GLY A 165 -24.78 -19.15 -1.13
C GLY A 165 -23.49 -18.33 -0.96
N SER A 166 -23.42 -17.12 -1.52
CA SER A 166 -22.35 -16.16 -1.22
C SER A 166 -22.43 -15.70 0.23
N THR A 167 -21.44 -16.04 1.05
CA THR A 167 -21.25 -15.42 2.35
C THR A 167 -20.86 -13.95 2.15
N SER A 168 -21.79 -13.05 2.46
CA SER A 168 -21.56 -11.60 2.55
C SER A 168 -20.25 -11.32 3.27
N ALA A 169 -19.31 -10.68 2.59
CA ALA A 169 -17.99 -10.40 3.11
C ALA A 169 -17.81 -8.92 3.44
N TYR A 170 -18.71 -8.30 4.23
CA TYR A 170 -18.47 -7.01 4.91
C TYR A 170 -19.32 -6.86 6.18
N VAL A 171 -18.63 -6.68 7.31
CA VAL A 171 -18.97 -5.77 8.43
C VAL A 171 -17.59 -5.53 9.07
N ILE A 172 -17.03 -4.33 9.11
CA ILE A 172 -17.24 -3.33 10.17
C ILE A 172 -16.94 -1.92 9.61
N GLY A 173 -17.99 -1.23 9.18
CA GLY A 173 -18.23 0.18 9.51
C GLY A 173 -19.43 0.20 10.45
N HIS A 174 -19.51 1.14 11.39
CA HIS A 174 -20.54 1.20 12.43
C HIS A 174 -21.94 0.81 11.91
N TYR A 175 -22.43 -0.37 12.32
CA TYR A 175 -23.83 -0.73 12.15
C TYR A 175 -24.63 0.04 13.20
N ASP A 176 -25.09 1.24 12.87
CA ASP A 176 -26.13 1.93 13.64
C ASP A 176 -27.45 1.20 13.45
N GLY A 177 -27.55 -0.01 14.05
CA GLY A 177 -28.71 -0.74 14.58
C GLY A 177 -30.05 -0.79 13.82
N VAL A 178 -30.23 -0.15 12.68
CA VAL A 178 -31.50 -0.09 11.98
C VAL A 178 -31.54 -1.29 11.06
N ARG A 179 -32.21 -2.34 11.56
CA ARG A 179 -32.75 -3.43 10.74
C ARG A 179 -33.40 -2.78 9.53
N LEU A 180 -32.87 -3.03 8.34
CA LEU A 180 -33.65 -2.85 7.11
C LEU A 180 -34.88 -3.74 7.30
N ALA A 181 -36.01 -3.08 7.55
CA ALA A 181 -37.30 -3.71 7.43
C ALA A 181 -37.38 -4.30 6.01
N ASP A 182 -37.81 -5.55 5.95
CA ASP A 182 -38.20 -6.21 4.72
C ASP A 182 -39.32 -5.40 4.05
N ASP A 183 -38.97 -4.48 3.15
CA ASP A 183 -39.92 -3.84 2.26
C ASP A 183 -39.48 -4.05 0.81
N ALA A 184 -39.83 -5.23 0.28
CA ALA A 184 -40.20 -5.37 -1.13
C ALA A 184 -40.80 -6.76 -1.42
N VAL A 185 -42.06 -7.02 -1.03
CA VAL A 185 -43.00 -7.76 -1.88
C VAL A 185 -44.44 -7.25 -1.63
N ALA A 186 -45.01 -6.63 -2.68
CA ALA A 186 -46.42 -6.34 -2.96
C ALA A 186 -47.10 -5.17 -2.21
#